data_AF-A0A3P1X130-F1
#
_entry.id   AF-A0A3P1X130-F1
#
_cell.length_a   1.000
_cell.length_b   1.000
_cell.length_c   1.000
_cell.angle_alpha   90.00
_cell.angle_beta   90.00
_cell.angle_gamma   90.00
#
_symmetry.space_group_name_H-M   'P 1'
#
loop_
_entity.id
_entity.type
_entity.pdbx_description
1 polymer ?
#
loop_
_entity_poly.entity_id
_entity_poly.type
_entity_poly.pdbx_seq_one_letter_code
_entity_poly.pdbx_strand_id
1 'polypeptide(L)' 'MTFVSNKDKGEHFDTYIGRGTLWGNPYAIGQDGDRDEVIRKFAYDFSRNFLRGGDDFNEKLKLLRGHTLGCHCKPYACHG' A
#
# COMPACT_ATOMS: atom_id res chain seq x y z
N MET A 1 1.48 -16.14 2.98
CA MET A 1 1.40 -15.44 1.67
C MET A 1 0.36 -14.36 1.81
N THR A 2 0.61 -13.16 1.27
CA THR A 2 -0.32 -12.03 1.31
C THR A 2 -0.79 -11.79 -0.12
N PHE A 3 -2.10 -11.66 -0.33
CA PHE A 3 -2.70 -11.45 -1.66
C PHE A 3 -3.14 -10.01 -1.80
N VAL A 4 -3.28 -9.52 -3.05
CA VAL A 4 -3.85 -8.20 -3.33
C VAL A 4 -5.06 -8.36 -4.25
N SER A 5 -6.19 -7.81 -3.82
CA SER A 5 -7.47 -7.78 -4.54
C SER A 5 -7.81 -6.35 -4.99
N ASN A 6 -8.58 -6.25 -6.07
CA ASN A 6 -9.13 -4.98 -6.54
C ASN A 6 -10.49 -4.69 -5.86
N LYS A 7 -10.52 -3.63 -5.05
CA LYS A 7 -11.73 -3.15 -4.37
C LYS A 7 -12.84 -2.69 -5.33
N ASP A 8 -12.49 -2.01 -6.42
CA ASP A 8 -13.44 -1.48 -7.41
C ASP A 8 -14.16 -2.58 -8.19
N LYS A 9 -13.57 -3.77 -8.25
CA LYS A 9 -14.19 -4.96 -8.82
C LYS A 9 -15.09 -5.72 -7.83
N GLY A 10 -15.21 -5.24 -6.59
CA GLY A 10 -15.93 -5.94 -5.53
C GLY A 10 -15.26 -7.25 -5.10
N GLU A 11 -13.96 -7.42 -5.38
CA GLU A 11 -13.22 -8.60 -4.94
C GLU A 11 -13.06 -8.60 -3.41
N HIS A 12 -13.10 -9.78 -2.80
CA HIS A 12 -12.93 -9.93 -1.36
C HIS A 12 -11.54 -9.47 -0.89
N PHE A 13 -11.49 -8.79 0.25
CA PHE A 13 -10.26 -8.45 0.97
C PHE A 13 -10.51 -8.37 2.48
N ASP A 14 -9.49 -8.69 3.28
CA ASP A 14 -9.49 -8.63 4.74
C ASP A 14 -9.03 -7.26 5.25
N THR A 15 -8.11 -6.61 4.54
CA THR A 15 -7.57 -5.30 4.95
C THR A 15 -7.40 -4.36 3.78
N TYR A 16 -8.06 -3.20 3.85
CA TYR A 16 -7.88 -2.17 2.84
C TYR A 16 -6.58 -1.39 3.10
N ILE A 17 -5.75 -1.29 2.06
CA ILE A 17 -4.41 -0.67 2.12
C ILE A 17 -4.26 0.51 1.14
N GLY A 18 -5.36 0.98 0.55
CA GLY A 18 -5.30 2.07 -0.41
C GLY A 18 -4.95 3.42 0.23
N ARG A 19 -4.84 4.45 -0.62
CA ARG A 19 -4.51 5.83 -0.21
C ARG A 19 -5.44 6.33 0.89
N GLY A 20 -4.89 7.10 1.83
CA GLY A 20 -5.60 7.61 3.01
C GLY A 20 -5.60 6.66 4.20
N THR A 21 -5.09 5.43 4.03
CA THR A 21 -4.83 4.50 5.14
C THR A 21 -3.38 4.57 5.60
N LEU A 22 -3.08 3.89 6.71
CA LEU A 22 -1.72 3.69 7.23
C LEU A 22 -0.76 3.06 6.20
N TRP A 23 -1.30 2.23 5.30
CA TRP A 23 -0.53 1.42 4.35
C TRP A 23 -0.49 2.03 2.95
N GLY A 24 -1.28 3.07 2.71
CA GLY A 24 -1.45 3.69 1.41
C GLY A 24 -0.25 4.53 1.01
N ASN A 25 0.07 4.52 -0.27
CA ASN A 25 1.07 5.41 -0.84
C ASN A 25 0.64 6.89 -0.69
N PRO A 26 1.44 7.74 -0.01
CA PRO A 26 1.12 9.15 0.15
C PRO A 26 1.30 9.96 -1.15
N TYR A 27 2.14 9.49 -2.08
CA TYR A 27 2.49 10.17 -3.34
C TYR A 27 1.43 9.93 -4.41
N ALA A 28 0.87 10.98 -5.00
CA ALA A 28 -0.19 10.95 -6.01
C ALA A 28 0.36 11.00 -7.43
N ILE A 29 -0.18 10.15 -8.32
CA ILE A 29 0.17 10.18 -9.75
C ILE A 29 -0.24 11.55 -10.34
N GLY A 30 0.62 12.13 -11.17
CA GLY A 30 0.45 13.44 -11.78
C GLY A 30 1.04 14.58 -10.93
N GLN A 31 0.73 14.60 -9.63
CA GLN A 31 1.28 15.61 -8.72
C GLN A 31 2.71 15.28 -8.27
N ASP A 32 2.95 14.03 -7.87
CA ASP A 32 4.22 13.57 -7.30
C ASP A 32 5.03 12.72 -8.28
N GLY A 33 4.60 12.60 -9.54
CA GLY A 33 5.27 11.84 -10.58
C GLY A 33 4.36 10.87 -11.33
N ASP A 34 4.94 10.05 -12.19
CA ASP A 34 4.23 8.94 -12.83
C ASP A 34 4.06 7.74 -11.87
N ARG A 35 3.39 6.68 -12.34
CA ARG A 35 3.14 5.48 -11.54
C ARG A 35 4.42 4.86 -10.98
N ASP A 36 5.47 4.78 -11.79
CA ASP A 36 6.70 4.12 -11.41
C ASP A 36 7.49 4.98 -10.41
N GLU A 37 7.47 6.30 -10.59
CA GLU A 37 8.06 7.24 -9.65
C GLU A 37 7.39 7.20 -8.29
N VAL A 38 6.06 7.26 -8.22
CA VAL A 38 5.36 7.23 -6.93
C VAL A 38 5.52 5.88 -6.22
N ILE A 39 5.62 4.77 -6.95
CA ILE A 39 5.93 3.45 -6.37
C ILE A 39 7.36 3.43 -5.83
N ARG A 40 8.34 3.94 -6.58
CA ARG A 40 9.74 4.02 -6.12
C ARG A 40 9.89 4.88 -4.86
N LYS A 41 9.25 6.05 -4.82
CA LYS A 41 9.25 6.93 -3.65
C LYS A 41 8.65 6.23 -2.43
N PHE A 42 7.51 5.55 -2.60
CA PHE A 42 6.90 4.78 -1.53
C PHE A 42 7.79 3.63 -1.04
N ALA A 43 8.37 2.84 -1.95
CA ALA A 43 9.26 1.74 -1.58
C ALA A 43 10.51 2.24 -0.82
N TYR A 44 11.07 3.37 -1.24
CA TYR A 44 12.16 4.02 -0.53
C TYR A 44 11.76 4.38 0.91
N ASP A 45 10.66 5.11 1.09
CA ASP A 45 10.21 5.52 2.43
C ASP A 45 9.78 4.34 3.31
N PHE A 46 9.12 3.33 2.71
CA PHE A 46 8.73 2.11 3.39
C PHE A 46 9.97 1.38 3.93
N SER A 47 10.99 1.18 3.10
CA SER A 47 12.23 0.48 3.51
C SER A 47 13.06 1.24 4.55
N ARG A 48 12.90 2.58 4.60
CA ARG A 48 13.61 3.46 5.54
C ARG A 48 12.81 3.76 6.80
N ASN A 49 11.61 3.20 6.95
CA ASN A 49 10.69 3.50 8.04
C ASN A 49 10.37 5.01 8.15
N PHE A 50 10.28 5.70 7.00
CA PHE A 50 9.91 7.11 6.91
C PHE A 50 8.39 7.32 6.73
N LEU A 51 7.65 6.24 6.46
CA LEU A 51 6.20 6.30 6.43
C LEU A 51 5.64 6.65 7.80
N ARG A 52 4.50 7.34 7.77
CA ARG A 52 3.77 7.69 8.99
C ARG A 52 3.23 6.41 9.62
N GLY A 53 3.83 5.95 10.70
CA GLY A 53 3.38 4.72 11.37
C GLY A 53 3.67 4.64 12.86
N GLY A 54 4.50 5.55 13.39
CA GLY A 54 4.96 5.50 14.77
C GLY A 54 5.96 4.36 15.02
N ASP A 55 6.42 4.25 16.26
CA ASP A 55 7.42 3.25 16.65
C ASP A 55 6.90 1.80 16.52
N ASP A 56 5.59 1.60 16.47
CA ASP A 56 4.93 0.30 16.36
C ASP A 56 4.57 -0.11 14.92
N PHE A 57 5.01 0.65 13.90
CA PHE A 57 4.71 0.38 12.49
C PHE A 57 5.05 -1.07 12.07
N ASN A 58 6.22 -1.56 12.50
CA ASN A 58 6.67 -2.92 12.19
C ASN A 58 5.81 -4.00 12.85
N GLU A 59 5.29 -3.75 14.06
CA GLU A 59 4.39 -4.71 14.72
C GLU A 59 3.03 -4.74 14.01
N LYS A 60 2.49 -3.57 13.64
CA LYS A 60 1.27 -3.48 12.83
C LYS A 60 1.43 -4.16 11.47
N LEU A 61 2.61 -4.04 10.84
CA LEU A 61 2.89 -4.67 9.56
C LEU A 61 2.84 -6.20 9.65
N LYS A 62 3.32 -6.79 10.75
CA LYS A 62 3.25 -8.26 10.96
C LYS A 62 1.81 -8.76 10.99
N LEU A 63 0.85 -7.94 11.44
CA LEU A 63 -0.57 -8.30 11.48
C LEU A 63 -1.18 -8.46 10.08
N LEU A 64 -0.56 -7.89 9.03
CA LEU A 64 -1.02 -8.07 7.65
C LEU A 64 -0.65 -9.43 7.05
N ARG A 65 0.16 -10.23 7.75
CA ARG A 65 0.59 -11.53 7.24
C ARG A 65 -0.61 -12.48 7.18
N GLY A 66 -0.88 -12.99 5.98
CA GLY A 66 -1.99 -13.92 5.73
C GLY A 66 -3.30 -13.24 5.35
N HIS A 67 -3.35 -11.90 5.37
CA HIS A 67 -4.50 -11.15 4.90
C HIS A 67 -4.51 -11.05 3.36
N THR A 68 -5.70 -10.96 2.81
CA THR A 68 -5.97 -10.46 1.47
C THR A 68 -6.09 -8.94 1.54
N LEU A 69 -5.21 -8.21 0.88
CA LEU A 69 -5.14 -6.76 0.92
C LEU A 69 -5.96 -6.14 -0.21
N GLY A 70 -6.81 -5.16 0.11
CA GLY A 70 -7.63 -4.45 -0.85
C GLY A 70 -6.96 -3.19 -1.35
N CYS A 71 -6.87 -3.02 -2.67
CA CYS A 71 -6.36 -1.80 -3.31
C CYS A 71 -7.21 -1.41 -4.53
N HIS A 72 -6.95 -0.22 -5.07
CA HIS A 72 -7.50 0.25 -6.35
C HIS A 72 -6.54 0.03 -7.54
N CYS A 73 -5.31 -0.42 -7.27
CA CYS A 73 -4.25 -0.40 -8.28
C CYS A 73 -4.33 -1.55 -9.28
N LYS A 74 -4.79 -2.73 -8.87
CA LYS A 74 -4.85 -3.89 -9.77
C LYS A 74 -5.77 -3.62 -10.98
N PRO A 75 -5.41 -4.06 -12.19
CA PRO A 75 -4.30 -4.96 -12.53
C PRO A 75 -2.94 -4.26 -12.73
N TYR A 76 -2.87 -2.94 -12.61
CA TYR A 76 -1.60 -2.21 -12.71
C TYR A 76 -0.71 -2.48 -11.50
N ALA A 77 0.56 -2.08 -11.61
CA ALA A 77 1.51 -2.16 -10.50
C ALA A 77 0.91 -1.52 -9.23
N CYS A 78 0.82 -2.33 -8.19
CA CYS A 78 0.42 -1.92 -6.84
C CYS A 78 1.63 -1.39 -6.08
N HIS A 79 1.39 -0.55 -5.08
CA HIS A 79 2.44 0.06 -4.27
C HIS A 79 2.75 -0.73 -2.99
N GLY A 80 1.88 -1.67 -2.61
CA GLY A 80 2.01 -2.53 -1.43
C GLY A 80 0.91 -3.56 -1.43
#